data_AF-F9HBQ5-F1
#
_entry.id   AF-F9HBQ5-F1
#
_cell.length_a   1.000
_cell.length_b   1.000
_cell.length_c   1.000
_cell.angle_alpha   90.00
_cell.angle_beta   90.00
_cell.angle_gamma   90.00
#
_symmetry.space_group_name_H-M   'P 1'
#
loop_
_entity.id
_entity.type
_entity.pdbx_description
1 polymer ?
#
loop_
_entity_poly.entity_id
_entity_poly.type
_entity_poly.pdbx_seq_one_letter_code
_entity_poly.pdbx_strand_id
1 'polypeptide(L)'
;MAKNSPQDLKNREFFSENLNRIMKEKNIRQVDLHNALGIPKSTLTGYVKGRSMPTAGNLQKLADFLHVKKSDLDPRFLHNNLDEIARHELSEFYKKLIEDGIDDILTRFIMTELNDIYFNPNKQYPSNSFRDKEQFLIHFSQNSVAVKEKWLNVKEVNYYVLDRLKRNISQAFKETQVILNNNINNNNEYIIHGLDPQKIPDLSKKLTELEGEILERIQNLELSHSDA
;
A
#
# COMPACT_ATOMS: atom_id res chain seq x y z
N MET A 1 6.15 -18.00 15.33
CA MET A 1 5.53 -19.04 14.47
C MET A 1 5.85 -20.40 15.07
N ALA A 2 4.89 -21.32 15.13
CA ALA A 2 5.15 -22.67 15.63
C ALA A 2 6.12 -23.41 14.68
N LYS A 3 7.19 -23.98 15.25
CA LYS A 3 8.17 -24.80 14.53
C LYS A 3 7.43 -25.98 13.89
N ASN A 4 7.68 -26.23 12.59
CA ASN A 4 7.01 -27.28 11.81
C ASN A 4 5.52 -27.05 11.50
N SER A 5 5.02 -25.82 11.57
CA SER A 5 3.71 -25.52 10.96
C SER A 5 3.77 -25.74 9.43
N PRO A 6 2.64 -26.00 8.74
CA PRO A 6 2.62 -26.13 7.28
C PRO A 6 3.26 -24.94 6.56
N GLN A 7 3.09 -23.73 7.10
CA GLN A 7 3.72 -22.52 6.56
C GLN A 7 5.24 -22.48 6.80
N ASP A 8 5.70 -22.91 7.96
CA ASP A 8 7.13 -22.99 8.28
C ASP A 8 7.85 -24.03 7.40
N LEU A 9 7.18 -25.14 7.06
CA LEU A 9 7.69 -26.13 6.10
C LEU A 9 7.82 -25.52 4.70
N LYS A 10 6.76 -24.88 4.19
CA LYS A 10 6.77 -24.19 2.89
C LYS A 10 7.86 -23.11 2.80
N ASN A 11 8.02 -22.30 3.85
CA ASN A 11 9.04 -21.24 3.86
C ASN A 11 10.46 -21.82 3.80
N ARG A 12 10.71 -22.94 4.50
CA ARG A 12 12.02 -23.62 4.47
C ARG A 12 12.30 -24.29 3.12
N GLU A 13 11.28 -24.88 2.52
CA GLU A 13 11.36 -25.47 1.18
C GLU A 13 11.71 -24.40 0.13
N PHE A 14 10.94 -23.31 0.07
CA PHE A 14 11.21 -22.18 -0.82
C PHE A 14 12.62 -21.62 -0.66
N PHE A 15 13.06 -21.41 0.59
CA PHE A 15 14.39 -20.88 0.87
C PHE A 15 15.49 -21.83 0.40
N SER A 16 15.34 -23.12 0.69
CA SER A 16 16.28 -24.17 0.30
C SER A 16 16.41 -24.28 -1.21
N GLU A 17 15.29 -24.31 -1.94
CA GLU A 17 15.28 -24.40 -3.40
C GLU A 17 15.95 -23.19 -4.05
N ASN A 18 15.60 -21.98 -3.62
CA ASN A 18 16.17 -20.76 -4.19
C ASN A 18 17.65 -20.60 -3.86
N LEU A 19 18.07 -20.88 -2.64
CA LEU A 19 19.49 -20.84 -2.27
C LEU A 19 20.30 -21.80 -3.15
N ASN A 20 19.84 -23.05 -3.32
CA ASN A 20 20.52 -24.04 -4.16
C ASN A 20 20.57 -23.61 -5.64
N ARG A 21 19.45 -23.08 -6.17
CA ARG A 21 19.36 -22.59 -7.54
C ARG A 21 20.36 -21.46 -7.80
N ILE A 22 20.36 -20.42 -6.95
CA ILE A 22 21.23 -19.25 -7.09
C ILE A 22 22.71 -19.65 -6.94
N MET A 23 23.02 -20.53 -5.98
CA MET A 23 24.37 -21.07 -5.82
C MET A 23 24.83 -21.80 -7.09
N LYS A 24 23.97 -22.61 -7.70
CA LYS A 24 24.28 -23.32 -8.96
C LYS A 24 24.50 -22.35 -10.12
N GLU A 25 23.60 -21.37 -10.30
CA GLU A 25 23.69 -20.35 -11.36
C GLU A 25 24.98 -19.53 -11.28
N LYS A 26 25.44 -19.23 -10.06
CA LYS A 26 26.65 -18.42 -9.81
C LYS A 26 27.91 -19.27 -9.60
N ASN A 27 27.81 -20.60 -9.75
CA ASN A 27 28.89 -21.55 -9.50
C ASN A 27 29.54 -21.40 -8.10
N ILE A 28 28.71 -21.20 -7.07
CA ILE A 28 29.11 -21.02 -5.66
C ILE A 28 28.85 -22.30 -4.89
N ARG A 29 29.82 -22.76 -4.09
CA ARG A 29 29.69 -23.94 -3.22
C ARG A 29 29.46 -23.52 -1.78
N GLN A 30 28.95 -24.44 -0.95
CA GLN A 30 28.72 -24.18 0.49
C GLN A 30 30.01 -23.79 1.23
N VAL A 31 31.17 -24.31 0.80
CA VAL A 31 32.47 -23.95 1.39
C VAL A 31 32.83 -22.49 1.12
N ASP A 32 32.42 -21.95 -0.02
CA ASP A 32 32.70 -20.56 -0.39
C ASP A 32 31.85 -19.62 0.48
N LEU A 33 30.57 -19.96 0.72
CA LEU A 33 29.71 -19.25 1.68
C LEU A 33 30.25 -19.31 3.11
N HIS A 34 30.76 -20.48 3.54
CA HIS A 34 31.36 -20.62 4.87
C HIS A 34 32.56 -19.69 5.05
N ASN A 35 33.49 -19.72 4.09
CA ASN A 35 34.71 -18.95 4.13
C ASN A 35 34.44 -17.43 4.07
N ALA A 36 33.46 -17.00 3.26
CA ALA A 36 33.14 -15.59 3.10
C ALA A 36 32.31 -15.00 4.25
N LEU A 37 31.37 -15.77 4.81
CA LEU A 37 30.35 -15.23 5.72
C LEU A 37 30.55 -15.62 7.19
N GLY A 38 31.45 -16.57 7.46
CA GLY A 38 31.68 -17.15 8.79
C GLY A 38 30.51 -18.00 9.29
N ILE A 39 29.56 -18.39 8.42
CA ILE A 39 28.43 -19.23 8.79
C ILE A 39 28.92 -20.69 8.90
N PRO A 40 28.66 -21.42 10.00
CA PRO A 40 29.13 -22.80 10.15
C PRO A 40 28.62 -23.73 9.04
N LYS A 41 29.46 -24.67 8.59
CA LYS A 41 29.09 -25.64 7.54
C LYS A 41 27.83 -26.46 7.88
N SER A 42 27.66 -26.83 9.15
CA SER A 42 26.48 -27.53 9.64
C SER A 42 25.21 -26.70 9.49
N THR A 43 25.30 -25.39 9.75
CA THR A 43 24.21 -24.43 9.57
C THR A 43 23.86 -24.27 8.09
N LEU A 44 24.85 -24.10 7.20
CA LEU A 44 24.64 -24.03 5.75
C LEU A 44 24.05 -25.34 5.20
N THR A 45 24.47 -26.49 5.71
CA THR A 45 23.87 -27.79 5.35
C THR A 45 22.40 -27.86 5.79
N GLY A 46 22.07 -27.28 6.95
CA GLY A 46 20.69 -27.15 7.42
C GLY A 46 19.82 -26.31 6.49
N TYR A 47 20.37 -25.20 5.98
CA TYR A 47 19.74 -24.30 5.00
C TYR A 47 19.51 -24.99 3.66
N VAL A 48 20.57 -25.58 3.09
CA VAL A 48 20.56 -26.26 1.78
C VAL A 48 19.62 -27.48 1.75
N LYS A 49 19.32 -28.08 2.90
CA LYS A 49 18.41 -29.22 3.03
C LYS A 49 17.03 -28.84 3.58
N GLY A 50 16.69 -27.55 3.66
CA GLY A 50 15.40 -27.07 4.16
C GLY A 50 15.09 -27.47 5.61
N ARG A 51 16.10 -27.76 6.44
CA ARG A 51 15.88 -28.16 7.84
C ARG A 51 15.67 -26.98 8.76
N SER A 52 16.25 -25.83 8.43
CA SER A 52 16.21 -24.61 9.23
C SER A 52 16.19 -23.36 8.36
N MET A 53 15.55 -22.29 8.84
CA MET A 53 15.63 -20.94 8.24
C MET A 53 16.88 -20.18 8.72
N PRO A 54 17.41 -19.24 7.92
CA PRO A 54 18.39 -18.29 8.43
C PRO A 54 17.78 -17.30 9.42
N THR A 55 18.62 -16.77 10.30
CA THR A 55 18.31 -15.57 11.07
C THR A 55 18.30 -14.34 10.14
N ALA A 56 17.70 -13.23 10.57
CA ALA A 56 17.68 -12.00 9.76
C ALA A 56 19.10 -11.52 9.37
N GLY A 57 20.07 -11.64 10.29
CA GLY A 57 21.47 -11.31 10.02
C GLY A 57 22.14 -12.25 8.99
N ASN A 58 21.92 -13.56 9.10
CA ASN A 58 22.47 -14.51 8.12
C ASN A 58 21.79 -14.38 6.75
N LEU A 59 20.49 -14.09 6.72
CA LEU A 59 19.76 -13.83 5.48
C LEU A 59 20.33 -12.61 4.75
N GLN A 60 20.59 -11.51 5.47
CA GLN A 60 21.20 -10.31 4.89
C GLN A 60 22.58 -10.61 4.31
N LYS A 61 23.46 -11.28 5.09
CA LYS A 61 24.79 -11.70 4.63
C LYS A 61 24.75 -12.52 3.35
N LEU A 62 23.82 -13.48 3.27
CA LEU A 62 23.63 -14.33 2.10
C LEU A 62 23.16 -13.50 0.89
N ALA A 63 22.16 -12.64 1.09
CA ALA A 63 21.64 -11.77 0.03
C ALA A 63 22.73 -10.84 -0.55
N ASP A 64 23.52 -10.22 0.33
CA ASP A 64 24.59 -9.30 -0.06
C ASP A 64 25.69 -10.02 -0.84
N PHE A 65 26.16 -11.17 -0.33
CA PHE A 65 27.21 -11.95 -1.00
C PHE A 65 26.77 -12.55 -2.33
N LEU A 66 25.51 -12.99 -2.42
CA LEU A 66 24.97 -13.54 -3.66
C LEU A 66 24.52 -12.44 -4.64
N HIS A 67 24.53 -11.16 -4.23
CA HIS A 67 24.00 -10.03 -4.98
C HIS A 67 22.54 -10.25 -5.43
N VAL A 68 21.69 -10.61 -4.48
CA VAL A 68 20.23 -10.83 -4.69
C VAL A 68 19.43 -10.09 -3.62
N LYS A 69 18.13 -9.90 -3.84
CA LYS A 69 17.24 -9.34 -2.81
C LYS A 69 16.92 -10.41 -1.76
N LYS A 70 16.60 -9.99 -0.53
CA LYS A 70 16.10 -10.90 0.52
C LYS A 70 14.84 -11.66 0.08
N SER A 71 14.00 -11.04 -0.74
CA SER A 71 12.80 -11.65 -1.34
C SER A 71 13.11 -12.83 -2.27
N ASP A 72 14.30 -12.85 -2.88
CA ASP A 72 14.71 -13.93 -3.79
C ASP A 72 15.08 -15.21 -3.02
N LEU A 73 15.37 -15.06 -1.72
CA LEU A 73 15.74 -16.16 -0.83
C LEU A 73 14.62 -16.51 0.14
N ASP A 74 13.92 -15.53 0.72
CA ASP A 74 12.96 -15.75 1.78
C ASP A 74 11.58 -15.16 1.41
N PRO A 75 10.54 -15.99 1.32
CA PRO A 75 9.25 -15.57 0.82
C PRO A 75 8.57 -14.58 1.77
N ARG A 76 9.00 -14.50 3.04
CA ARG A 76 8.52 -13.51 4.00
C ARG A 76 8.93 -12.08 3.62
N PHE A 77 9.94 -11.92 2.78
CA PHE A 77 10.40 -10.64 2.25
C PHE A 77 9.84 -10.33 0.86
N LEU A 78 8.97 -11.19 0.32
CA LEU A 78 8.19 -10.89 -0.91
C LEU A 78 7.19 -9.74 -0.73
N HIS A 79 7.05 -9.19 0.48
CA HIS A 79 6.15 -8.07 0.79
C HIS A 79 6.42 -6.79 -0.03
N ASN A 80 7.50 -6.76 -0.83
CA ASN A 80 7.77 -5.66 -1.76
C ASN A 80 7.37 -5.94 -3.22
N ASN A 81 6.96 -7.14 -3.61
CA ASN A 81 6.63 -7.43 -5.01
C ASN A 81 5.13 -7.29 -5.30
N LEU A 82 4.24 -7.81 -4.45
CA LEU A 82 2.80 -7.75 -4.70
C LEU A 82 2.24 -6.33 -4.61
N ASP A 83 2.74 -5.54 -3.67
CA ASP A 83 2.33 -4.14 -3.51
C ASP A 83 2.83 -3.29 -4.68
N GLU A 84 4.04 -3.56 -5.19
CA GLU A 84 4.61 -2.90 -6.36
C GLU A 84 3.87 -3.31 -7.64
N ILE A 85 3.60 -4.61 -7.82
CA ILE A 85 2.75 -5.12 -8.92
C ILE A 85 1.38 -4.46 -8.86
N ALA A 86 0.74 -4.38 -7.69
CA ALA A 86 -0.56 -3.75 -7.57
C ALA A 86 -0.54 -2.25 -7.94
N ARG A 87 0.52 -1.52 -7.56
CA ARG A 87 0.70 -0.13 -8.00
C ARG A 87 0.88 -0.02 -9.51
N HIS A 88 1.64 -0.94 -10.11
CA HIS A 88 1.80 -1.03 -11.55
C HIS A 88 0.46 -1.31 -12.25
N GLU A 89 -0.27 -2.33 -11.82
CA GLU A 89 -1.58 -2.68 -12.40
C GLU A 89 -2.61 -1.56 -12.25
N LEU A 90 -2.64 -0.84 -11.12
CA LEU A 90 -3.46 0.35 -10.95
C LEU A 90 -3.08 1.45 -11.96
N SER A 91 -1.78 1.65 -12.20
CA SER A 91 -1.31 2.65 -13.15
C SER A 91 -1.68 2.29 -14.60
N GLU A 92 -1.53 1.02 -14.98
CA GLU A 92 -1.94 0.53 -16.31
C GLU A 92 -3.45 0.61 -16.48
N PHE A 93 -4.21 0.26 -15.44
CA PHE A 93 -5.66 0.38 -15.47
C PHE A 93 -6.12 1.84 -15.61
N TYR A 94 -5.48 2.77 -14.90
CA TYR A 94 -5.75 4.20 -15.06
C TYR A 94 -5.54 4.66 -16.50
N LYS A 95 -4.42 4.30 -17.14
CA LYS A 95 -4.16 4.62 -18.56
C LYS A 95 -5.27 4.08 -19.46
N LYS A 96 -5.68 2.83 -19.24
CA LYS A 96 -6.76 2.19 -20.00
C LYS A 96 -8.09 2.93 -19.84
N LEU A 97 -8.44 3.41 -18.65
CA LEU A 97 -9.67 4.21 -18.45
C LEU A 97 -9.65 5.49 -19.30
N ILE A 98 -8.50 6.15 -19.39
CA ILE A 98 -8.31 7.34 -20.22
C ILE A 98 -8.39 6.99 -21.72
N GLU A 99 -7.76 5.89 -22.14
CA GLU A 99 -7.83 5.38 -23.52
C GLU A 99 -9.26 4.99 -23.93
N ASP A 100 -10.04 4.43 -22.99
CA ASP A 100 -11.45 4.10 -23.16
C ASP A 100 -12.36 5.36 -23.21
N GLY A 101 -11.79 6.56 -23.06
CA GLY A 101 -12.52 7.84 -23.13
C GLY A 101 -13.40 8.13 -21.91
N ILE A 102 -13.10 7.53 -20.76
CA ILE A 102 -13.85 7.74 -19.53
C ILE A 102 -13.51 9.11 -18.95
N ASP A 103 -14.54 9.88 -18.57
CA ASP A 103 -14.38 11.20 -17.96
C ASP A 103 -13.47 11.17 -16.72
N ASP A 104 -12.74 12.27 -16.48
CA ASP A 104 -11.75 12.38 -15.40
C ASP A 104 -12.38 12.16 -14.01
N ILE A 105 -13.60 12.65 -13.79
CA ILE A 105 -14.30 12.51 -12.51
C ILE A 105 -14.61 11.03 -12.26
N LEU A 106 -15.18 10.35 -13.26
CA LEU A 106 -15.52 8.94 -13.15
C LEU A 106 -14.27 8.06 -12.99
N THR A 107 -13.20 8.42 -13.70
CA THR A 107 -11.88 7.78 -13.57
C THR A 107 -11.35 7.90 -12.15
N ARG A 108 -11.43 9.09 -11.52
CA ARG A 108 -11.04 9.27 -10.11
C ARG A 108 -11.89 8.44 -9.16
N PHE A 109 -13.20 8.31 -9.40
CA PHE A 109 -14.07 7.47 -8.56
C PHE A 109 -13.65 6.00 -8.61
N ILE A 110 -13.51 5.45 -9.81
CA ILE A 110 -13.05 4.08 -10.05
C ILE A 110 -11.70 3.84 -9.38
N MET A 111 -10.72 4.72 -9.62
CA MET A 111 -9.37 4.55 -9.09
C MET A 111 -9.29 4.66 -7.57
N THR A 112 -10.19 5.40 -6.93
CA THR A 112 -10.18 5.52 -5.47
C THR A 112 -10.76 4.28 -4.81
N GLU A 113 -11.87 3.76 -5.31
CA GLU A 113 -12.43 2.51 -4.78
C GLU A 113 -11.42 1.36 -4.93
N LEU A 114 -10.72 1.29 -6.07
CA LEU A 114 -9.64 0.32 -6.25
C LEU A 114 -8.47 0.56 -5.28
N ASN A 115 -8.06 1.81 -5.06
CA ASN A 115 -7.04 2.12 -4.05
C ASN A 115 -7.51 1.73 -2.64
N ASP A 116 -8.77 1.91 -2.27
CA ASP A 116 -9.28 1.50 -0.96
C ASP A 116 -9.32 -0.03 -0.81
N ILE A 117 -9.66 -0.75 -1.88
CA ILE A 117 -9.66 -2.22 -1.91
C ILE A 117 -8.25 -2.78 -1.70
N TYR A 118 -7.24 -2.19 -2.36
CA TYR A 118 -5.88 -2.73 -2.35
C TYR A 118 -4.96 -2.08 -1.31
N PHE A 119 -5.21 -0.84 -0.91
CA PHE A 119 -4.30 -0.03 -0.09
C PHE A 119 -5.06 0.70 1.04
N ASN A 120 -5.86 -0.04 1.81
CA ASN A 120 -6.56 0.53 2.95
C ASN A 120 -5.58 0.90 4.09
N PRO A 121 -5.62 2.15 4.61
CA PRO A 121 -4.77 2.59 5.73
C PRO A 121 -4.84 1.71 6.98
N ASN A 122 -5.95 0.99 7.19
CA ASN A 122 -6.18 0.11 8.34
C ASN A 122 -5.58 -1.31 8.20
N LYS A 123 -4.56 -1.51 7.33
CA LYS A 123 -3.68 -2.69 7.14
C LYS A 123 -4.01 -3.63 5.98
N GLN A 124 -4.89 -3.26 5.05
CA GLN A 124 -5.18 -4.10 3.90
C GLN A 124 -4.23 -3.74 2.75
N TYR A 125 -3.25 -4.61 2.52
CA TYR A 125 -2.28 -4.54 1.42
C TYR A 125 -2.36 -5.82 0.59
N PRO A 126 -1.98 -5.81 -0.70
CA PRO A 126 -1.98 -7.02 -1.52
C PRO A 126 -1.06 -8.10 -0.95
N SER A 127 0.12 -7.71 -0.45
CA SER A 127 1.05 -8.60 0.25
C SER A 127 0.46 -9.32 1.48
N ASN A 128 -0.54 -8.71 2.14
CA ASN A 128 -1.22 -9.30 3.29
C ASN A 128 -2.43 -10.16 2.90
N SER A 129 -2.94 -10.00 1.67
CA SER A 129 -4.23 -10.55 1.24
C SER A 129 -4.08 -11.68 0.21
N PHE A 130 -2.95 -11.74 -0.49
CA PHE A 130 -2.69 -12.71 -1.56
C PHE A 130 -1.42 -13.52 -1.30
N ARG A 131 -1.44 -14.80 -1.69
CA ARG A 131 -0.31 -15.73 -1.50
C ARG A 131 0.77 -15.55 -2.55
N ASP A 132 0.38 -15.21 -3.77
CA ASP A 132 1.25 -15.11 -4.93
C ASP A 132 0.69 -14.11 -5.97
N LYS A 133 1.50 -13.85 -7.00
CA LYS A 133 1.20 -12.90 -8.08
C LYS A 133 0.00 -13.34 -8.91
N GLU A 134 -0.12 -14.62 -9.21
CA GLU A 134 -1.16 -15.14 -10.09
C GLU A 134 -2.53 -14.96 -9.45
N GLN A 135 -2.65 -15.30 -8.16
CA GLN A 135 -3.85 -15.08 -7.38
C GLN A 135 -4.24 -13.59 -7.35
N PHE A 136 -3.25 -12.70 -7.14
CA PHE A 136 -3.49 -11.27 -7.16
C PHE A 136 -4.00 -10.79 -8.52
N LEU A 137 -3.34 -11.16 -9.63
CA LEU A 137 -3.70 -10.69 -10.97
C LEU A 137 -5.09 -11.17 -11.41
N ILE A 138 -5.46 -12.41 -11.09
CA ILE A 138 -6.82 -12.91 -11.34
C ILE A 138 -7.83 -12.05 -10.60
N HIS A 139 -7.63 -11.84 -9.30
CA HIS A 139 -8.52 -11.02 -8.48
C HIS A 139 -8.56 -9.56 -8.96
N PHE A 140 -7.42 -8.96 -9.32
CA PHE A 140 -7.34 -7.60 -9.84
C PHE A 140 -8.10 -7.44 -11.15
N SER A 141 -7.92 -8.36 -12.10
CA SER A 141 -8.61 -8.31 -13.40
C SER A 141 -10.13 -8.35 -13.26
N GLN A 142 -10.64 -9.14 -12.30
CA GLN A 142 -12.08 -9.26 -12.05
C GLN A 142 -12.65 -8.04 -11.33
N ASN A 143 -12.01 -7.60 -10.24
CA ASN A 143 -12.51 -6.47 -9.45
C ASN A 143 -12.40 -5.13 -10.18
N SER A 144 -11.32 -4.89 -10.92
CA SER A 144 -11.15 -3.64 -11.67
C SER A 144 -12.27 -3.44 -12.70
N VAL A 145 -12.64 -4.51 -13.42
CA VAL A 145 -13.79 -4.51 -14.34
C VAL A 145 -15.10 -4.31 -13.59
N ALA A 146 -15.33 -5.05 -12.49
CA ALA A 146 -16.56 -4.93 -11.71
C ALA A 146 -16.77 -3.51 -11.14
N VAL A 147 -15.70 -2.89 -10.62
CA VAL A 147 -15.72 -1.52 -10.10
C VAL A 147 -15.97 -0.53 -11.24
N LYS A 148 -15.30 -0.68 -12.39
CA LYS A 148 -15.56 0.14 -13.58
C LYS A 148 -17.03 0.08 -14.00
N GLU A 149 -17.57 -1.12 -14.18
CA GLU A 149 -18.97 -1.32 -14.58
C GLU A 149 -19.95 -0.78 -13.54
N LYS A 150 -19.66 -0.99 -12.26
CA LYS A 150 -20.45 -0.38 -11.17
C LYS A 150 -20.54 1.13 -11.36
N TRP A 151 -19.40 1.82 -11.53
CA TRP A 151 -19.34 3.28 -11.68
C TRP A 151 -19.96 3.79 -12.99
N LEU A 152 -19.82 3.06 -14.10
CA LEU A 152 -20.45 3.41 -15.37
C LEU A 152 -21.98 3.29 -15.35
N ASN A 153 -22.51 2.38 -14.54
CA ASN A 153 -23.94 2.12 -14.43
C ASN A 153 -24.62 2.85 -13.26
N VAL A 154 -23.89 3.71 -12.52
CA VAL A 154 -24.50 4.57 -11.51
C VAL A 154 -25.42 5.58 -12.21
N LYS A 155 -26.72 5.29 -12.19
CA LYS A 155 -27.76 6.17 -12.74
C LYS A 155 -28.01 7.41 -11.89
N GLU A 156 -27.72 7.31 -10.59
CA GLU A 156 -27.88 8.40 -9.61
C GLU A 156 -26.58 8.59 -8.85
N VAL A 157 -25.88 9.65 -9.23
CA VAL A 157 -24.61 10.13 -8.68
C VAL A 157 -24.79 10.65 -7.23
N ASN A 158 -26.02 10.73 -6.73
CA ASN A 158 -26.45 11.65 -5.68
C ASN A 158 -25.79 11.36 -4.31
N TYR A 159 -25.96 10.17 -3.75
CA TYR A 159 -25.51 9.90 -2.38
C TYR A 159 -23.98 9.80 -2.25
N TYR A 160 -23.33 9.03 -3.14
CA TYR A 160 -21.89 8.75 -2.98
C TYR A 160 -21.00 9.93 -3.35
N VAL A 161 -21.38 10.74 -4.35
CA VAL A 161 -20.57 11.90 -4.74
C VAL A 161 -20.67 13.01 -3.71
N LEU A 162 -21.86 13.26 -3.14
CA LEU A 162 -22.03 14.27 -2.09
C LEU A 162 -21.37 13.84 -0.79
N ASP A 163 -21.51 12.58 -0.38
CA ASP A 163 -20.80 12.01 0.77
C ASP A 163 -19.26 12.09 0.60
N ARG A 164 -18.76 11.83 -0.61
CA ARG A 164 -17.33 11.97 -0.90
C ARG A 164 -16.86 13.42 -0.96
N LEU A 165 -17.66 14.32 -1.51
CA LEU A 165 -17.39 15.76 -1.50
C LEU A 165 -17.29 16.27 -0.05
N LYS A 166 -18.24 15.88 0.80
CA LYS A 166 -18.21 16.17 2.25
C LYS A 166 -16.92 15.67 2.89
N ARG A 167 -16.55 14.41 2.66
CA ARG A 167 -15.31 13.82 3.20
C ARG A 167 -14.06 14.60 2.78
N ASN A 168 -13.92 14.91 1.49
CA ASN A 168 -12.75 15.62 0.97
C ASN A 168 -12.64 17.04 1.54
N ILE A 169 -13.77 17.76 1.63
CA ILE A 169 -13.82 19.10 2.23
C ILE A 169 -13.40 19.03 3.70
N SER A 170 -13.99 18.13 4.48
CA SER A 170 -13.64 17.98 5.90
C SER A 170 -12.19 17.59 6.12
N GLN A 171 -11.63 16.72 5.27
CA GLN A 171 -10.23 16.34 5.37
C GLN A 171 -9.29 17.52 5.10
N ALA A 172 -9.57 18.34 4.08
CA ALA A 172 -8.77 19.52 3.77
C ALA A 172 -8.81 20.58 4.89
N PHE A 173 -9.99 20.81 5.48
CA PHE A 173 -10.12 21.68 6.65
C PHE A 173 -9.34 21.13 7.85
N LYS A 174 -9.46 19.84 8.15
CA LYS A 174 -8.74 19.18 9.24
C LYS A 174 -7.22 19.29 9.10
N GLU A 175 -6.67 19.03 7.91
CA GLU A 175 -5.24 19.19 7.64
C GLU A 175 -4.78 20.62 7.85
N THR A 176 -5.55 21.60 7.35
CA THR A 176 -5.26 23.02 7.54
C THR A 176 -5.27 23.40 9.03
N GLN A 177 -6.22 22.88 9.81
CA GLN A 177 -6.29 23.12 11.26
C GLN A 177 -5.09 22.53 12.01
N VAL A 178 -4.60 21.35 11.63
CA VAL A 178 -3.38 20.77 12.21
C VAL A 178 -2.17 21.68 11.97
N ILE A 179 -2.02 22.20 10.76
CA ILE A 179 -0.92 23.12 10.41
C ILE A 179 -1.02 24.41 11.23
N LEU A 180 -2.20 25.03 11.32
CA LEU A 180 -2.40 26.25 12.10
C LEU A 180 -2.12 26.04 13.60
N ASN A 181 -2.61 24.94 14.17
CA ASN A 181 -2.39 24.61 15.58
C ASN A 181 -0.92 24.29 15.90
N ASN A 182 -0.21 23.59 15.01
CA ASN A 182 1.22 23.35 15.15
C ASN A 182 2.01 24.66 15.10
N ASN A 183 1.57 25.61 14.28
CA ASN A 183 2.17 26.95 14.21
C ASN A 183 1.96 27.75 15.51
N ILE A 184 0.76 27.72 16.10
CA ILE A 184 0.48 28.33 17.41
C ILE A 184 1.37 27.72 18.51
N ASN A 185 1.55 26.40 18.49
CA ASN A 185 2.30 25.67 19.51
C ASN A 185 3.83 25.69 19.32
N ASN A 186 4.36 26.48 18.38
CA ASN A 186 5.78 26.57 18.03
C ASN A 186 6.44 25.21 17.73
N ASN A 187 5.70 24.31 17.07
CA ASN A 187 6.28 23.06 16.59
C ASN A 187 7.02 23.34 15.27
N ASN A 188 8.34 23.17 15.25
CA ASN A 188 9.24 23.51 14.12
C ASN A 188 8.93 22.79 12.80
N GLU A 189 7.91 21.95 12.76
CA GLU A 189 7.52 21.13 11.62
C GLU A 189 6.76 21.94 10.54
N TYR A 190 6.05 23.01 10.92
CA TYR A 190 5.27 23.84 9.98
C TYR A 190 5.33 25.35 10.34
N ILE A 191 6.32 26.07 9.81
CA ILE A 191 6.42 27.54 9.94
C ILE A 191 5.65 28.19 8.80
N ILE A 192 4.50 28.81 9.10
CA ILE A 192 3.72 29.60 8.15
C ILE A 192 4.29 31.02 8.11
N HIS A 193 4.85 31.42 6.96
CA HIS A 193 5.32 32.78 6.74
C HIS A 193 4.19 33.70 6.27
N GLY A 194 4.17 34.95 6.75
CA GLY A 194 3.27 35.99 6.25
C GLY A 194 1.89 36.09 6.94
N LEU A 195 1.61 35.29 7.96
CA LEU A 195 0.43 35.44 8.81
C LEU A 195 0.78 36.12 10.13
N ASP A 196 -0.11 36.97 10.64
CA ASP A 196 -0.01 37.59 11.97
C ASP A 196 -0.34 36.55 13.05
N PRO A 197 0.63 36.14 13.91
CA PRO A 197 0.41 35.09 14.91
C PRO A 197 -0.75 35.37 15.87
N GLN A 198 -1.02 36.65 16.16
CA GLN A 198 -2.12 37.02 17.07
C GLN A 198 -3.50 36.83 16.44
N LYS A 199 -3.58 36.75 15.10
CA LYS A 199 -4.83 36.55 14.36
C LYS A 199 -5.08 35.10 13.95
N ILE A 200 -4.09 34.21 14.11
CA ILE A 200 -4.22 32.79 13.76
C ILE A 200 -5.39 32.10 14.52
N PRO A 201 -5.62 32.36 15.83
CA PRO A 201 -6.77 31.77 16.52
C PRO A 201 -8.12 32.20 15.94
N ASP A 202 -8.28 33.47 15.56
CA ASP A 202 -9.49 33.98 14.92
C ASP A 202 -9.68 33.38 13.51
N LEU A 203 -8.59 33.25 12.75
CA LEU A 203 -8.61 32.58 11.44
C LEU A 203 -9.01 31.11 11.54
N SER A 204 -8.44 30.37 12.51
CA SER A 204 -8.78 28.96 12.77
C SER A 204 -10.27 28.81 13.09
N LYS A 205 -10.81 29.67 13.95
CA LYS A 205 -12.24 29.68 14.27
C LYS A 205 -13.11 29.93 13.04
N LYS A 206 -12.79 30.95 12.25
CA LYS A 206 -13.53 31.29 11.00
C LYS A 206 -13.49 30.16 9.97
N LEU A 207 -12.37 29.44 9.87
CA LEU A 207 -12.27 28.27 8.99
C LEU A 207 -13.17 27.12 9.45
N THR A 208 -13.30 26.88 10.76
CA THR A 208 -14.25 25.89 11.28
C THR A 208 -15.70 26.29 11.03
N GLU A 209 -16.04 27.58 11.20
CA GLU A 209 -17.38 28.10 10.86
C GLU A 209 -17.67 27.90 9.37
N LEU A 210 -16.72 28.26 8.49
CA LEU A 210 -16.85 28.09 7.05
C LEU A 210 -17.00 26.62 6.63
N GLU A 211 -16.26 25.69 7.26
CA GLU A 211 -16.45 24.25 7.04
C GLU A 211 -17.90 23.85 7.32
N GLY A 212 -18.43 24.25 8.48
CA GLY A 212 -19.81 23.98 8.89
C GLY A 212 -20.83 24.51 7.87
N GLU A 213 -20.69 25.78 7.46
CA GLU A 213 -21.58 26.40 6.48
C GLU A 213 -21.56 25.69 5.12
N ILE A 214 -20.38 25.27 4.65
CA ILE A 214 -20.23 24.55 3.38
C ILE A 214 -20.89 23.17 3.48
N LEU A 215 -20.64 22.42 4.55
CA LEU A 215 -21.23 21.10 4.75
C LEU A 215 -22.76 21.16 4.87
N GLU A 216 -23.30 22.17 5.57
CA GLU A 216 -24.74 22.40 5.69
C GLU A 216 -25.36 22.72 4.32
N ARG A 217 -24.73 23.57 3.51
CA ARG A 217 -25.20 23.86 2.15
C ARG A 217 -25.21 22.61 1.28
N ILE A 218 -24.18 21.77 1.37
CA ILE A 218 -24.13 20.51 0.62
C ILE A 218 -25.24 19.57 1.09
N GLN A 219 -25.50 19.48 2.40
CA GLN A 219 -26.60 18.68 2.94
C GLN A 219 -27.97 19.18 2.45
N ASN A 220 -28.19 20.49 2.40
CA ASN A 220 -29.44 21.07 1.90
C ASN A 220 -29.62 20.85 0.38
N LEU A 221 -28.53 20.91 -0.39
CA LEU A 221 -28.54 20.56 -1.82
C LEU A 221 -28.90 19.09 -2.04
N GLU A 222 -28.34 18.18 -1.24
CA GLU A 222 -28.69 16.76 -1.25
C GLU A 222 -30.19 16.56 -0.97
N LEU A 223 -30.70 17.14 0.11
CA LEU A 223 -32.11 17.00 0.50
C LEU A 223 -33.09 17.60 -0.53
N SER A 224 -32.71 18.67 -1.22
CA SER A 224 -33.56 19.33 -2.22
C SER A 224 -33.59 18.64 -3.59
N HIS A 225 -32.67 17.70 -3.84
CA HIS A 225 -32.52 17.01 -5.12
C HIS A 225 -32.48 15.48 -4.95
N SER A 226 -32.74 14.95 -3.76
CA SER A 226 -32.97 13.53 -3.53
C SER A 226 -34.44 13.22 -3.79
N ASP A 227 -34.71 12.23 -4.63
CA ASP A 227 -36.03 11.60 -4.65
C ASP A 227 -36.22 10.94 -3.27
N ALA A 228 -37.37 11.22 -2.63
CA ALA A 228 -37.70 10.75 -1.28
C ALA A 228 -37.84 9.23 -1.20
#